data_AF-A0A2S1KV12-F1
#
_entry.id   AF-A0A2S1KV12-F1
#
_cell.length_a   1.000
_cell.length_b   1.000
_cell.length_c   1.000
_cell.angle_alpha   90.00
_cell.angle_beta   90.00
_cell.angle_gamma   90.00
#
_symmetry.space_group_name_H-M   'P 1'
#
loop_
_entity.id
_entity.type
_entity.pdbx_description
1 polymer ?
#
loop_
_entity_poly.entity_id
_entity_poly.type
_entity_poly.pdbx_seq_one_letter_code
_entity_poly.pdbx_strand_id
1 'polypeptide(L)' 'MTTLTVRLNDEQHNLIKESAEFHGETLADFIRETLMSRIEDELDYAQGIAVLNENNATVSRDEVLKQIMGE' A
#
# COMPACT_ATOMS: atom_id res chain seq x y z
N MET A 1 -20.96 -10.62 -1.93
CA MET A 1 -20.90 -9.47 -1.03
C MET A 1 -20.69 -10.01 0.37
N THR A 2 -19.63 -9.59 1.04
CA THR A 2 -19.30 -10.00 2.41
C THR A 2 -19.31 -8.75 3.27
N THR A 3 -19.87 -8.84 4.48
CA THR A 3 -20.01 -7.69 5.38
C THR A 3 -18.98 -7.76 6.49
N LEU A 4 -18.31 -6.64 6.75
CA LEU A 4 -17.46 -6.43 7.91
C LEU A 4 -18.20 -5.53 8.90
N THR A 5 -18.27 -5.94 10.17
CA THR A 5 -18.79 -5.11 11.25
C THR A 5 -17.66 -4.84 12.23
N VAL A 6 -17.32 -3.57 12.43
CA VAL A 6 -16.30 -3.12 13.40
C VAL A 6 -16.98 -2.27 14.46
N ARG A 7 -16.62 -2.48 15.73
CA ARG A 7 -17.04 -1.61 16.82
C ARG A 7 -16.03 -0.48 16.97
N LEU A 8 -16.51 0.75 16.91
CA LEU A 8 -15.75 1.97 17.13
C LEU A 8 -16.33 2.71 18.32
N ASN A 9 -15.49 3.42 19.07
CA ASN A 9 -15.97 4.45 19.98
C ASN A 9 -16.28 5.74 19.19
N ASP A 10 -16.92 6.72 19.84
CA ASP A 10 -17.37 7.95 19.18
C ASP A 10 -16.20 8.78 18.62
N GLU A 11 -15.07 8.82 19.33
CA GLU A 11 -13.86 9.53 18.90
C GLU A 11 -13.28 8.92 17.62
N GLN A 12 -13.10 7.59 17.61
CA GLN A 12 -12.62 6.83 16.45
C GLN A 12 -13.56 7.01 15.26
N HIS A 13 -14.88 6.89 15.49
CA HIS A 13 -15.87 7.09 14.43
C HIS A 13 -15.75 8.48 13.80
N ASN A 14 -15.65 9.52 14.62
CA ASN A 14 -15.56 10.90 14.13
C ASN A 14 -14.26 11.15 13.35
N LEU A 15 -13.12 10.67 13.85
CA LEU A 15 -11.83 10.81 13.15
C LEU A 15 -11.83 10.13 11.78
N ILE A 16 -12.36 8.91 11.70
CA ILE A 16 -12.44 8.17 10.43
C ILE A 16 -13.43 8.85 9.48
N LYS A 17 -14.54 9.35 10.00
CA LYS A 17 -15.54 10.07 9.21
C LYS A 17 -14.98 11.38 8.62
N GLU A 18 -14.34 12.22 9.44
CA GLU A 18 -13.71 13.46 8.97
C GLU A 18 -12.64 13.18 7.91
N SER A 19 -11.88 12.10 8.09
CA SER A 19 -10.89 11.66 7.11
C SER A 19 -11.54 11.23 5.79
N ALA A 20 -12.61 10.44 5.83
CA ALA A 20 -13.34 10.02 4.64
C ALA A 20 -13.95 11.23 3.90
N GLU A 21 -14.56 12.16 4.62
CA GLU A 21 -15.13 13.40 4.06
C GLU A 21 -14.05 14.28 3.40
N PHE A 22 -12.86 14.37 4.00
CA PHE A 22 -11.72 15.09 3.43
C PHE A 22 -11.28 14.50 2.07
N HIS A 23 -11.33 13.18 1.92
CA HIS A 23 -10.98 12.49 0.66
C HIS A 23 -12.16 12.42 -0.33
N GLY A 24 -13.36 12.89 0.05
CA GLY A 24 -14.56 12.81 -0.79
C GLY A 24 -15.13 11.40 -0.92
N GLU A 25 -14.84 10.52 0.04
CA GLU A 25 -15.21 9.10 0.04
C GLU A 25 -16.30 8.79 1.08
N THR A 26 -16.98 7.66 0.90
CA THR A 26 -17.85 7.14 1.96
C THR A 26 -17.02 6.53 3.09
N LEU A 27 -17.55 6.51 4.31
CA LEU A 27 -16.86 5.89 5.46
C LEU A 27 -16.47 4.42 5.17
N ALA A 28 -17.35 3.67 4.50
CA ALA A 28 -17.11 2.28 4.18
C ALA A 28 -16.01 2.10 3.12
N ASP A 29 -15.99 2.98 2.11
CA ASP A 29 -14.94 2.97 1.08
C ASP A 29 -13.59 3.33 1.69
N PHE A 30 -13.55 4.39 2.49
CA PHE A 30 -12.32 4.82 3.16
C PHE A 30 -11.72 3.73 4.05
N ILE A 31 -12.55 3.05 4.85
CA ILE A 31 -12.11 1.91 5.68
C ILE A 31 -11.59 0.76 4.80
N ARG A 32 -12.30 0.44 3.72
CA ARG A 32 -11.93 -0.65 2.81
C ARG A 32 -10.60 -0.36 2.12
N GLU A 33 -10.41 0.83 1.56
CA GLU A 33 -9.15 1.23 0.91
C GLU A 33 -8.00 1.27 1.92
N THR A 34 -8.22 1.84 3.11
CA THR A 34 -7.18 1.90 4.15
C THR A 34 -6.72 0.50 4.57
N LEU A 35 -7.66 -0.45 4.74
CA LEU A 35 -7.31 -1.84 5.06
C LEU A 35 -6.57 -2.53 3.92
N MET A 36 -6.98 -2.30 2.67
CA MET A 36 -6.32 -2.88 1.49
C MET A 36 -4.90 -2.34 1.32
N SER A 37 -4.72 -1.02 1.40
CA SER A 37 -3.40 -0.38 1.31
C SER A 37 -2.42 -0.91 2.36
N ARG A 38 -2.89 -1.15 3.59
CA ARG A 38 -2.05 -1.75 4.64
C ARG A 38 -1.61 -3.18 4.29
N ILE A 39 -2.50 -3.98 3.71
CA ILE A 39 -2.18 -5.35 3.28
C ILE A 39 -1.19 -5.31 2.12
N GLU A 40 -1.39 -4.39 1.17
CA GLU A 40 -0.48 -4.19 0.02
C GLU A 40 0.93 -3.81 0.48
N ASP A 41 1.08 -2.86 1.41
CA ASP A 41 2.39 -2.49 1.97
C ASP A 41 3.15 -3.70 2.56
N GLU A 42 2.44 -4.57 3.27
CA GLU A 42 3.03 -5.77 3.88
C GLU A 42 3.44 -6.81 2.82
N LEU A 43 2.62 -6.99 1.79
CA LEU A 43 2.92 -7.87 0.66
C LEU A 43 4.10 -7.35 -0.17
N ASP A 44 4.11 -6.06 -0.49
CA ASP A 44 5.16 -5.40 -1.25
C ASP A 44 6.50 -5.45 -0.50
N TYR A 45 6.47 -5.23 0.81
CA TYR A 45 7.66 -5.40 1.64
C TYR A 45 8.19 -6.84 1.58
N ALA A 46 7.32 -7.84 1.76
CA ALA A 46 7.72 -9.24 1.70
C ALA A 46 8.30 -9.63 0.33
N GLN A 47 7.70 -9.16 -0.76
CA GLN A 47 8.22 -9.37 -2.12
C GLN A 47 9.55 -8.66 -2.33
N GLY A 48 9.69 -7.42 -1.87
CA GLY A 48 10.94 -6.67 -1.97
C GLY A 48 12.10 -7.39 -1.28
N ILE A 49 11.87 -7.96 -0.09
CA ILE A 49 12.87 -8.78 0.61
C ILE A 49 13.19 -10.06 -0.16
N ALA A 50 12.18 -10.74 -0.73
CA ALA A 50 12.41 -11.93 -1.54
C ALA A 50 13.31 -11.61 -2.76
N VAL A 51 13.01 -10.53 -3.47
CA VAL A 51 13.82 -10.04 -4.60
C VAL A 51 15.24 -9.69 -4.15
N LEU A 52 15.42 -9.02 -3.01
CA LEU A 52 16.77 -8.71 -2.51
C LEU A 52 17.58 -9.96 -2.12
N ASN A 53 16.92 -11.01 -1.66
CA ASN A 53 17.55 -12.27 -1.26
C ASN A 53 17.83 -13.20 -2.45
N GLU A 54 17.07 -13.08 -3.54
CA GLU A 54 17.50 -13.62 -4.83
C GLU A 54 18.76 -12.85 -5.23
N ASN A 55 19.88 -13.56 -5.41
CA ASN A 55 21.24 -13.01 -5.64
C ASN A 55 21.30 -11.99 -6.80
N ASN A 56 20.88 -10.76 -6.53
CA ASN A 56 20.84 -9.68 -7.49
C ASN A 56 22.21 -9.01 -7.48
N ALA A 57 22.91 -9.11 -8.60
CA ALA A 57 24.18 -8.43 -8.77
C ALA A 57 23.96 -6.91 -8.66
N THR A 58 24.79 -6.26 -7.86
CA THR A 58 24.87 -4.79 -7.89
C THR A 58 25.44 -4.39 -9.23
N VAL A 59 24.65 -3.68 -10.04
CA VAL A 59 25.07 -3.11 -11.32
C VAL A 59 25.28 -1.61 -11.18
N SER A 60 26.25 -1.08 -11.90
CA SER A 60 26.54 0.35 -11.95
C SER A 60 25.44 1.11 -12.71
N ARG A 61 25.33 2.41 -12.44
CA ARG A 61 24.42 3.31 -13.17
C ARG A 61 24.62 3.21 -14.70
N ASP A 62 25.86 3.10 -15.15
CA ASP A 62 26.18 3.05 -16.58
C ASP A 62 25.69 1.74 -17.22
N GLU A 63 25.78 0.61 -16.50
CA GLU A 63 25.24 -0.68 -16.96
C GLU A 63 23.71 -0.66 -17.05
N VAL A 64 23.03 -0.05 -16.06
CA VAL A 64 21.57 0.11 -16.08
C VAL A 64 21.13 0.99 -17.25
N LEU A 65 21.82 2.11 -17.48
CA LEU A 65 21.53 2.99 -18.61
C LEU A 65 21.71 2.26 -19.95
N LYS A 66 22.77 1.44 -20.07
CA LYS A 66 22.99 0.60 -21.24
C LYS A 66 21.82 -0.36 -21.50
N GLN A 67 21.33 -1.00 -20.44
CA GLN A 67 20.26 -1.99 -20.53
C GLN A 67 18.89 -1.37 -20.89
N ILE A 68 18.60 -0.15 -20.42
CA ILE A 68 17.31 0.52 -20.64
C ILE A 68 17.31 1.33 -21.96
N MET A 69 18.44 1.94 -22.31
CA MET A 69 18.54 2.89 -23.43
C MET A 69 19.15 2.30 -24.71
N GLY A 70 19.71 1.09 -24.65
CA GLY A 70 20.05 0.31 -25.85
C GLY A 70 21.27 0.78 -26.65
N GLU A 71 22.28 1.37 -26.02
CA GLU A 71 23.60 1.63 -26.65
C GLU A 71 24.63 0.52 -26.40
#